data_AF-A0A1Y6IPR4-F1
#
_entry.id   AF-A0A1Y6IPR4-F1
#
_cell.length_a   1.000
_cell.length_b   1.000
_cell.length_c   1.000
_cell.angle_alpha   90.00
_cell.angle_beta   90.00
_cell.angle_gamma   90.00
#
_symmetry.space_group_name_H-M   'P 1'
#
loop_
_entity.id
_entity.type
_entity.pdbx_description
1 polymer ?
#
loop_
_entity_poly.entity_id
_entity_poly.type
_entity_poly.pdbx_seq_one_letter_code
_entity_poly.pdbx_strand_id
1 'polypeptide(L)'
;MIIFIIVRLKSRTDKIIFMNYKNQWRIFLVVLGVFFGSGEVMAQSQPVNEIENMSGSLTGAYQLPKNAFVVVTLNDQSQQNRVIAKYQFYADDLSLPLNFQLSYFQSKIQDGHLYRIQAVVLDHGDILYWGAGAASELIAQPRVYDDQIRMVPATAAL
;
A
#
# COMPACT_ATOMS: atom_id res chain seq x y z
N MET A 1 -27.87 -6.91 19.71
CA MET A 1 -27.24 -8.20 20.07
C MET A 1 -25.73 -8.01 20.01
N ILE A 2 -25.09 -7.81 21.17
CA ILE A 2 -23.63 -7.66 21.30
C ILE A 2 -23.24 -8.54 22.48
N ILE A 3 -22.32 -9.46 22.21
CA ILE A 3 -21.89 -10.55 23.09
C ILE A 3 -20.75 -10.03 23.96
N PHE A 4 -20.92 -10.03 25.28
CA PHE A 4 -19.83 -9.75 26.23
C PHE A 4 -19.10 -11.07 26.54
N ILE A 5 -17.83 -11.15 26.15
CA ILE A 5 -16.94 -12.25 26.56
C ILE A 5 -16.49 -11.98 28.00
N ILE A 6 -17.02 -12.75 28.94
CA ILE A 6 -16.64 -12.74 30.35
C ILE A 6 -15.33 -13.52 30.49
N VAL A 7 -14.22 -12.83 30.70
CA VAL A 7 -12.95 -13.47 31.10
C VAL A 7 -13.02 -13.77 32.59
N ARG A 8 -13.18 -15.05 32.91
CA ARG A 8 -13.25 -15.58 34.28
C ARG A 8 -11.85 -15.65 34.90
N LEU A 9 -11.44 -14.61 35.61
CA LEU A 9 -10.25 -14.65 36.46
C LEU A 9 -10.52 -15.50 37.69
N LYS A 10 -9.89 -16.68 37.76
CA LYS A 10 -9.92 -17.60 38.89
C LYS A 10 -9.16 -16.99 40.07
N SER A 11 -9.87 -16.23 40.90
CA SER A 11 -9.37 -15.73 42.18
C SER A 11 -9.23 -16.89 43.16
N ARG A 12 -7.98 -17.22 43.54
CA ARG A 12 -7.64 -17.93 44.77
C ARG A 12 -6.97 -16.90 45.67
N THR A 13 -7.55 -16.62 46.82
CA THR A 13 -6.96 -16.84 48.16
C THR A 13 -7.84 -16.09 49.16
N ASP A 14 -8.43 -16.87 50.05
CA ASP A 14 -9.25 -16.42 51.16
C ASP A 14 -8.46 -15.52 52.13
N LYS A 15 -8.96 -14.30 52.34
CA LYS A 15 -8.90 -13.65 53.65
C LYS A 15 -9.99 -12.58 53.74
N ILE A 16 -11.13 -13.00 54.28
CA ILE A 16 -12.21 -12.13 54.69
C ILE A 16 -11.72 -11.37 55.93
N ILE A 17 -11.24 -10.14 55.75
CA ILE A 17 -11.07 -9.20 56.85
C ILE A 17 -12.36 -8.39 56.94
N PHE A 18 -13.28 -8.81 57.80
CA PHE A 18 -14.34 -7.93 58.29
C PHE A 18 -13.67 -6.86 59.15
N MET A 19 -13.67 -5.61 58.68
CA MET A 19 -13.32 -4.47 59.54
C MET A 19 -14.45 -3.45 59.57
N ASN A 20 -14.75 -3.08 60.80
CA ASN A 20 -15.91 -2.39 61.35
C ASN A 20 -16.05 -0.95 60.83
N TYR A 21 -17.23 -0.57 60.34
CA TYR A 21 -17.51 0.70 59.63
C TYR A 21 -17.83 1.89 60.55
N LYS A 22 -17.34 1.90 61.78
CA LYS A 22 -17.63 2.97 62.72
C LYS A 22 -16.34 3.68 63.12
N ASN A 23 -16.22 4.92 62.62
CA ASN A 23 -15.50 6.02 63.25
C ASN A 23 -14.03 6.25 62.80
N GLN A 24 -13.80 6.95 61.69
CA GLN A 24 -12.63 7.83 61.48
C GLN A 24 -12.91 8.88 60.39
N TRP A 25 -13.76 9.86 60.71
CA TRP A 25 -14.02 11.13 60.00
C TRP A 25 -12.78 12.06 60.07
N ARG A 26 -11.58 11.59 59.71
CA ARG A 26 -10.36 12.42 59.82
C ARG A 26 -9.30 12.18 58.74
N ILE A 27 -9.72 11.88 57.51
CA ILE A 27 -8.85 12.08 56.35
C ILE A 27 -9.54 13.06 55.40
N PHE A 28 -9.60 14.28 55.92
CA PHE A 28 -9.88 15.52 55.22
C PHE A 28 -8.61 15.93 54.44
N LEU A 29 -8.78 16.31 53.17
CA LEU A 29 -8.03 17.39 52.50
C LEU A 29 -6.51 17.29 52.24
N VAL A 30 -6.06 16.40 51.36
CA VAL A 30 -4.87 16.61 50.51
C VAL A 30 -5.09 15.70 49.27
N VAL A 31 -5.52 16.14 48.08
CA VAL A 31 -4.81 16.94 47.07
C VAL A 31 -5.88 17.53 46.13
N LEU A 32 -6.24 18.79 46.36
CA LEU A 32 -6.87 19.64 45.34
C LEU A 32 -5.72 20.18 44.48
N GLY A 33 -5.33 19.42 43.46
CA GLY A 33 -4.22 19.73 42.55
C GLY A 33 -4.76 20.15 41.18
N VAL A 34 -4.82 21.46 40.98
CA VAL A 34 -4.91 22.19 39.72
C VAL A 34 -4.28 21.44 38.55
N PHE A 35 -5.04 21.18 37.48
CA PHE A 35 -4.65 21.47 36.10
C PHE A 35 -5.89 21.34 35.20
N PHE A 36 -6.53 22.48 34.94
CA PHE A 36 -7.25 22.72 33.69
C PHE A 36 -6.26 22.53 32.54
N GLY A 37 -6.09 21.29 32.09
CA GLY A 37 -5.43 20.97 30.84
C GLY A 37 -6.50 20.86 29.77
N SER A 38 -6.69 21.91 28.98
CA SER A 38 -7.30 21.83 27.66
C SER A 38 -6.60 20.73 26.88
N GLY A 39 -7.19 19.54 26.86
CA GLY A 39 -6.75 18.44 26.03
C GLY A 39 -7.02 18.82 24.58
N GLU A 40 -6.02 19.41 23.93
CA GLU A 40 -5.96 19.41 22.48
C GLU A 40 -6.00 17.94 22.05
N VAL A 41 -7.14 17.55 21.50
CA VAL A 41 -7.26 16.29 20.79
C VAL A 41 -6.38 16.43 19.56
N MET A 42 -5.11 16.06 19.68
CA MET A 42 -4.26 15.85 18.51
C MET A 42 -4.92 14.73 17.71
N ALA A 43 -5.67 15.13 16.68
CA ALA A 43 -6.08 14.25 15.61
C ALA A 43 -4.80 13.79 14.93
N GLN A 44 -4.27 12.68 15.41
CA GLN A 44 -3.14 12.00 14.81
C GLN A 44 -3.66 11.48 13.46
N SER A 45 -3.44 12.27 12.40
CA SER A 45 -3.68 11.86 11.03
C SER A 45 -2.79 10.65 10.78
N GLN A 46 -3.37 9.47 10.95
CA GLN A 46 -2.76 8.24 10.46
C GLN A 46 -2.49 8.47 8.96
N PRO A 47 -1.29 8.15 8.46
CA PRO A 47 -1.04 8.22 7.03
C PRO A 47 -2.10 7.35 6.36
N VAL A 48 -3.02 7.98 5.64
CA VAL A 48 -4.05 7.27 4.89
C VAL A 48 -3.28 6.42 3.90
N ASN A 49 -3.34 5.11 4.09
CA ASN A 49 -2.69 4.16 3.20
C ASN A 49 -3.60 3.97 1.99
N GLU A 50 -3.76 5.03 1.21
CA GLU A 50 -4.65 5.09 0.05
C GLU A 50 -4.08 4.26 -1.09
N ILE A 51 -4.96 3.52 -1.76
CA ILE A 51 -4.62 2.77 -2.97
C ILE A 51 -5.02 3.64 -4.16
N GLU A 52 -4.03 3.99 -4.96
CA GLU A 52 -4.22 4.70 -6.23
C GLU A 52 -4.09 3.72 -7.41
N ASN A 53 -4.62 4.11 -8.56
CA ASN A 53 -4.59 3.32 -9.78
C ASN A 53 -3.92 4.07 -10.92
N MET A 54 -3.16 3.32 -11.71
CA MET A 54 -2.43 3.80 -12.88
C MET A 54 -2.82 2.92 -14.07
N SER A 55 -3.43 3.50 -15.10
CA SER A 55 -3.92 2.77 -16.28
C SER A 55 -3.21 3.21 -17.53
N GLY A 56 -2.81 2.28 -18.39
CA GLY A 56 -2.19 2.62 -19.67
C GLY A 56 -2.37 1.51 -20.70
N SER A 57 -1.70 1.67 -21.84
CA SER A 57 -1.78 0.70 -22.93
C SER A 57 -0.38 0.25 -23.38
N LEU A 58 -0.18 -1.05 -23.52
CA LEU A 58 0.99 -1.65 -24.14
C LEU A 58 0.74 -1.66 -25.65
N THR A 59 1.56 -0.98 -26.44
CA THR A 59 1.34 -0.80 -27.88
C THR A 59 2.40 -1.48 -28.73
N GLY A 60 2.02 -1.91 -29.93
CA GLY A 60 2.86 -2.63 -30.87
C GLY A 60 2.01 -3.39 -31.87
N ALA A 61 2.63 -3.89 -32.94
CA ALA A 61 1.97 -4.70 -33.97
C ALA A 61 2.44 -6.15 -33.87
N TYR A 62 2.30 -6.74 -32.69
CA TYR A 62 2.76 -8.09 -32.38
C TYR A 62 1.59 -8.96 -31.93
N GLN A 63 1.52 -10.17 -32.47
CA GLN A 63 0.66 -11.23 -31.98
C GLN A 63 1.43 -12.00 -30.90
N LEU A 64 0.80 -12.18 -29.74
CA LEU A 64 1.44 -12.86 -28.63
C LEU A 64 1.22 -14.37 -28.75
N PRO A 65 2.22 -15.19 -28.37
CA PRO A 65 2.05 -16.63 -28.38
C PRO A 65 1.03 -17.09 -27.34
N LYS A 66 0.57 -18.31 -27.48
CA LYS A 66 -0.18 -19.01 -26.44
C LYS A 66 0.65 -19.09 -25.16
N ASN A 67 0.04 -18.81 -24.00
CA ASN A 67 0.71 -18.73 -22.69
C ASN A 67 1.59 -17.49 -22.49
N ALA A 68 1.47 -16.46 -23.35
CA ALA A 68 2.16 -15.20 -23.14
C ALA A 68 1.78 -14.59 -21.78
N PHE A 69 2.79 -14.26 -20.98
CA PHE A 69 2.60 -13.70 -19.65
C PHE A 69 3.11 -12.27 -19.60
N VAL A 70 2.21 -11.33 -19.33
CA VAL A 70 2.50 -9.91 -19.28
C VAL A 70 2.78 -9.51 -17.84
N VAL A 71 3.85 -8.76 -17.63
CA VAL A 71 4.21 -8.17 -16.34
C VAL A 71 4.44 -6.69 -16.52
N VAL A 72 3.68 -5.87 -15.78
CA VAL A 72 3.82 -4.42 -15.71
C VAL A 72 4.31 -4.05 -14.32
N THR A 73 5.34 -3.23 -14.22
CA THR A 73 5.92 -2.79 -12.95
C THR A 73 6.04 -1.28 -12.89
N LEU A 74 5.77 -0.72 -11.71
CA LEU A 74 6.13 0.65 -11.38
C LEU A 74 7.38 0.62 -10.50
N ASN A 75 8.43 1.30 -10.94
CA ASN A 75 9.74 1.26 -10.30
C ASN A 75 10.20 2.65 -9.87
N ASP A 76 10.70 2.74 -8.64
CA ASP A 76 11.41 3.92 -8.13
C ASP A 76 12.84 3.95 -8.71
N GLN A 77 13.10 4.89 -9.62
CA GLN A 77 14.42 5.07 -10.25
C GLN A 77 15.44 5.69 -9.30
N SER A 78 15.00 6.43 -8.28
CA SER A 78 15.87 7.06 -7.29
C SER A 78 16.48 6.03 -6.32
N GLN A 79 15.83 4.87 -6.16
CA GLN A 79 16.28 3.77 -5.29
C GLN A 79 16.68 2.52 -6.08
N GLN A 80 17.68 2.63 -6.96
CA GLN A 80 18.23 1.48 -7.70
C GLN A 80 17.19 0.71 -8.53
N ASN A 81 16.21 1.41 -9.13
CA ASN A 81 15.14 0.78 -9.93
C ASN A 81 14.29 -0.22 -9.12
N ARG A 82 14.02 0.09 -7.85
CA ARG A 82 13.21 -0.77 -6.95
C ARG A 82 11.76 -0.84 -7.41
N VAL A 83 11.23 -2.06 -7.57
CA VAL A 83 9.81 -2.29 -7.84
C VAL A 83 8.98 -1.89 -6.63
N ILE A 84 8.02 -0.98 -6.83
CA ILE A 84 7.08 -0.53 -5.78
C ILE A 84 5.67 -1.08 -5.98
N ALA A 85 5.31 -1.44 -7.21
CA ALA A 85 4.06 -2.10 -7.54
C ALA A 85 4.21 -2.97 -8.80
N LYS A 86 3.38 -4.01 -8.90
CA LYS A 86 3.42 -5.01 -9.97
C LYS A 86 2.00 -5.43 -10.34
N TYR A 87 1.73 -5.51 -11.63
CA TYR A 87 0.52 -6.09 -12.20
C TYR A 87 0.92 -7.15 -13.22
N GLN A 88 0.19 -8.27 -13.27
CA GLN A 88 0.54 -9.39 -14.12
C GLN A 88 -0.71 -10.15 -14.59
N PHE A 89 -0.71 -10.60 -15.84
CA PHE A 89 -1.83 -11.33 -16.44
C PHE A 89 -1.38 -12.19 -17.62
N TYR A 90 -2.17 -13.21 -17.94
CA TYR A 90 -2.01 -14.00 -19.16
C TYR A 90 -2.69 -13.32 -20.33
N ALA A 91 -2.02 -13.30 -21.49
CA ALA A 91 -2.48 -12.68 -22.73
C ALA A 91 -2.50 -13.71 -23.88
N ASP A 92 -2.97 -14.92 -23.55
CA ASP A 92 -2.97 -16.09 -24.44
C ASP A 92 -3.63 -15.79 -25.78
N ASP A 93 -2.85 -15.89 -26.85
CA ASP A 93 -3.28 -15.66 -28.24
C ASP A 93 -3.90 -14.27 -28.50
N LEU A 94 -3.65 -13.31 -27.60
CA LEU A 94 -4.03 -11.91 -27.81
C LEU A 94 -3.00 -11.19 -28.69
N SER A 95 -3.39 -10.02 -29.21
CA SER A 95 -2.50 -9.11 -29.93
C SER A 95 -2.39 -7.80 -29.18
N LEU A 96 -1.23 -7.14 -29.29
CA LEU A 96 -1.13 -5.74 -28.90
C LEU A 96 -2.01 -4.88 -29.84
N PRO A 97 -2.62 -3.78 -29.35
CA PRO A 97 -2.43 -3.20 -28.02
C PRO A 97 -3.21 -3.89 -26.89
N LEU A 98 -2.66 -3.84 -25.67
CA LEU A 98 -3.29 -4.37 -24.44
C LEU A 98 -3.36 -3.31 -23.36
N ASN A 99 -4.53 -3.13 -22.75
CA ASN A 99 -4.69 -2.20 -21.63
C ASN A 99 -4.32 -2.86 -20.30
N PHE A 100 -3.80 -2.08 -19.37
CA PHE A 100 -3.53 -2.51 -18.01
C PHE A 100 -4.01 -1.48 -16.98
N GLN A 101 -4.21 -1.94 -15.75
CA GLN A 101 -4.45 -1.10 -14.60
C GLN A 101 -3.61 -1.63 -13.43
N LEU A 102 -2.65 -0.82 -12.98
CA LEU A 102 -1.72 -1.13 -11.92
C LEU A 102 -2.10 -0.32 -10.68
N SER A 103 -2.38 -1.01 -9.58
CA SER A 103 -2.66 -0.39 -8.29
C SER A 103 -1.39 -0.26 -7.46
N TYR A 104 -1.24 0.84 -6.73
CA TYR A 104 -0.11 1.07 -5.85
C TYR A 104 -0.54 1.82 -4.58
N PHE A 105 0.21 1.63 -3.49
CA PHE A 105 -0.03 2.36 -2.26
C PHE A 105 0.63 3.73 -2.34
N GLN A 106 -0.11 4.79 -2.05
CA GLN A 106 0.40 6.16 -2.02
C GLN A 106 1.57 6.31 -1.03
N SER A 107 1.56 5.53 0.06
CA SER A 107 2.64 5.51 1.06
C SER A 107 3.99 5.02 0.51
N LYS A 108 4.05 4.48 -0.72
CA LYS A 108 5.29 4.07 -1.41
C LYS A 108 5.84 5.17 -2.31
N ILE A 109 5.10 6.25 -2.50
CA ILE A 109 5.53 7.40 -3.29
C ILE A 109 6.19 8.42 -2.36
N GLN A 110 7.34 8.95 -2.79
CA GLN A 110 8.15 9.90 -2.07
C GLN A 110 8.34 11.13 -2.96
N ASP A 111 8.31 12.32 -2.35
CA ASP A 111 8.48 13.57 -3.07
C ASP A 111 9.91 13.69 -3.62
N GLY A 112 10.05 14.21 -4.85
CA GLY A 112 11.32 14.30 -5.55
C GLY A 112 11.87 12.97 -6.09
N HIS A 113 11.12 11.87 -5.97
CA HIS A 113 11.49 10.59 -6.60
C HIS A 113 10.94 10.48 -8.01
N LEU A 114 11.75 9.90 -8.90
CA LEU A 114 11.35 9.59 -10.26
C LEU A 114 10.87 8.15 -10.34
N TYR A 115 9.66 7.98 -10.86
CA TYR A 115 9.04 6.68 -11.07
C TYR A 115 8.96 6.38 -12.55
N ARG A 116 9.18 5.12 -12.90
CA ARG A 116 9.10 4.64 -14.27
C ARG A 116 8.23 3.41 -14.33
N ILE A 117 7.26 3.42 -15.23
CA ILE A 117 6.53 2.22 -15.58
C ILE A 117 7.30 1.42 -16.64
N GLN A 118 7.29 0.11 -16.49
CA GLN A 118 7.93 -0.82 -17.40
C GLN A 118 6.99 -2.00 -17.64
N ALA A 119 7.10 -2.60 -18.81
CA ALA A 119 6.36 -3.81 -19.14
C ALA A 119 7.27 -4.81 -19.83
N VAL A 120 7.07 -6.08 -19.53
CA VAL A 120 7.69 -7.21 -20.24
C VAL A 120 6.61 -8.22 -20.61
N VAL A 121 6.79 -8.85 -21.76
CA VAL A 121 6.00 -10.02 -22.18
C VAL A 121 6.94 -11.20 -22.19
N LEU A 122 6.54 -12.24 -21.46
CA LEU A 122 7.28 -13.46 -21.26
C LEU A 122 6.61 -14.62 -22.00
N ASP A 123 7.41 -15.54 -22.51
CA ASP A 123 6.95 -16.85 -22.99
C ASP A 123 7.85 -17.93 -22.39
N HIS A 124 7.26 -18.88 -21.66
CA HIS A 124 7.96 -19.92 -20.90
C HIS A 124 9.13 -19.42 -20.00
N GLY A 125 9.11 -18.15 -19.61
CA GLY A 125 10.14 -17.51 -18.77
C GLY A 125 11.13 -16.62 -19.54
N ASP A 126 11.15 -16.69 -20.87
CA ASP A 126 12.00 -15.86 -21.71
C ASP A 126 11.32 -14.53 -22.07
N ILE A 127 12.07 -13.43 -22.05
CA ILE A 127 11.55 -12.11 -22.43
C ILE A 127 11.44 -12.04 -23.95
N LEU A 128 10.22 -11.93 -24.46
CA LEU A 128 9.96 -11.73 -25.90
C LEU A 128 9.95 -10.25 -26.25
N TYR A 129 9.23 -9.46 -25.47
CA TYR A 129 9.05 -8.03 -25.69
C TYR A 129 9.25 -7.27 -24.39
N TRP A 130 9.77 -6.05 -24.51
CA TRP A 130 9.88 -5.13 -23.39
C TRP A 130 9.54 -3.71 -23.83
N GLY A 131 9.15 -2.88 -22.87
CA GLY A 131 8.90 -1.46 -23.09
C GLY A 131 8.98 -0.71 -21.78
N ALA A 132 9.28 0.58 -21.85
CA ALA A 132 9.31 1.45 -20.69
C ALA A 132 8.79 2.84 -21.04
N GLY A 133 8.08 3.43 -20.08
CA GLY A 133 7.72 4.84 -20.12
C GLY A 133 8.89 5.76 -19.78
N ALA A 134 8.67 7.06 -19.95
CA ALA A 134 9.55 8.07 -19.36
C ALA A 134 9.51 7.96 -17.83
N ALA A 135 10.64 8.28 -17.18
CA ALA A 135 10.64 8.43 -15.73
C ALA A 135 10.11 9.82 -15.38
N SER A 136 9.17 9.91 -14.45
CA SER A 136 8.56 11.18 -14.03
C SER A 136 8.28 11.16 -12.53
N GLU A 137 8.22 12.35 -11.94
CA GLU A 137 7.73 12.47 -10.57
C GLU A 137 6.20 12.32 -10.58
N LEU A 138 5.68 11.51 -9.66
CA LEU A 138 4.24 11.35 -9.49
C LEU A 138 3.78 12.39 -8.46
N ILE A 139 3.74 13.68 -8.82
CA ILE A 139 3.55 14.78 -7.85
C ILE A 139 2.09 15.24 -7.74
N ALA A 140 1.31 15.20 -8.82
CA ALA A 140 -0.01 15.85 -8.87
C ALA A 140 -1.18 14.86 -8.81
N GLN A 141 -2.19 15.16 -7.99
CA GLN A 141 -3.48 14.47 -8.06
C GLN A 141 -4.28 14.96 -9.28
N PRO A 142 -4.88 14.06 -10.07
CA PRO A 142 -4.76 12.60 -9.98
C PRO A 142 -3.47 12.11 -10.66
N ARG A 143 -2.72 11.22 -9.99
CA ARG A 143 -1.45 10.67 -10.44
C ARG A 143 -1.68 9.55 -11.47
N VAL A 144 -2.36 9.88 -12.57
CA VAL A 144 -2.67 8.96 -13.66
C VAL A 144 -1.56 9.03 -14.70
N TYR A 145 -0.84 7.93 -14.88
CA TYR A 145 0.01 7.73 -16.04
C TYR A 145 -0.88 7.28 -17.20
N ASP A 146 -1.49 8.21 -17.93
CA ASP A 146 -2.35 7.93 -19.10
C ASP A 146 -1.53 7.86 -20.40
N ASP A 147 -0.47 7.07 -20.36
CA ASP A 147 0.52 7.01 -21.42
C ASP A 147 0.59 5.60 -22.04
N GLN A 148 1.14 5.56 -23.26
CA GLN A 148 1.36 4.32 -23.99
C GLN A 148 2.79 3.82 -23.78
N ILE A 149 2.94 2.52 -23.51
CA ILE A 149 4.22 1.85 -23.47
C ILE A 149 4.41 1.14 -24.81
N ARG A 150 5.29 1.67 -25.66
CA ARG A 150 5.66 1.01 -26.91
C ARG A 150 6.52 -0.21 -26.60
N MET A 151 6.01 -1.39 -26.95
CA MET A 151 6.72 -2.65 -26.82
C MET A 151 7.67 -2.85 -28.00
N VAL A 152 8.86 -3.37 -27.73
CA VAL A 152 9.86 -3.73 -28.73
C VAL A 152 10.40 -5.14 -28.45
N PRO A 153 10.86 -5.88 -29.48
CA PRO A 153 11.46 -7.19 -29.28
C PRO A 153 12.69 -7.11 -28.38
N ALA A 154 12.86 -8.06 -27.47
CA ALA A 154 14.04 -8.12 -26.59
C ALA A 154 15.35 -8.19 -27.37
N THR A 155 15.35 -8.90 -28.51
CA THR A 155 16.51 -9.02 -29.41
C THR A 155 16.95 -7.68 -30.02
N ALA A 156 16.07 -6.67 -30.08
CA ALA A 156 16.38 -5.37 -30.67
C ALA A 156 17.07 -4.40 -29.70
N ALA A 157 17.35 -4.83 -28.45
CA ALA A 157 17.98 -4.02 -27.42
C ALA A 157 19.44 -4.42 -27.11
N LEU A 158 20.05 -5.25 -27.96
CA LEU A 158 21.47 -5.65 -27.92
C LEU A 158 22.27 -4.98 -29.03
#